data_AF-A0A4Z0K1M5-F1
#
_entry.id   AF-A0A4Z0K1M5-F1
#
_cell.length_a   1.000
_cell.length_b   1.000
_cell.length_c   1.000
_cell.angle_alpha   90.00
_cell.angle_beta   90.00
_cell.angle_gamma   90.00
#
_symmetry.space_group_name_H-M   'P 1'
#
loop_
_entity.id
_entity.type
_entity.pdbx_description
1 polymer ?
#
loop_
_entity_poly.entity_id
_entity_poly.type
_entity_poly.pdbx_seq_one_letter_code
_entity_poly.pdbx_strand_id
1 'polypeptide(L)'
;MPTGGSFVGERDEQSAVESGADQVEPRLQPVIEAMATLRRRCPWSSRQDHQSLEKYALEETDELIDALEDFTAKPTAELRAGVVEELGDVFYQVLFHSALLDESSGHAYGHSLGAVIEGLEAKLIRRHPLAFTDDSGDEMASLEDVEREYHRIKAEEKTTLRGEDRTG
;
A
#
# COMPACT_ATOMS: atom_id res chain seq x y z
N MET A 1 -33.34 -38.45 -40.02
CA MET A 1 -32.88 -37.36 -39.15
C MET A 1 -33.51 -37.54 -37.78
N PRO A 2 -32.70 -37.93 -36.77
CA PRO A 2 -32.92 -37.44 -35.41
C PRO A 2 -31.66 -36.74 -34.89
N THR A 3 -31.91 -35.54 -34.35
CA THR A 3 -31.30 -34.89 -33.17
C THR A 3 -29.81 -35.11 -32.89
N GLY A 4 -29.04 -34.04 -33.12
CA GLY A 4 -27.64 -33.96 -32.75
C GLY A 4 -27.40 -33.65 -31.27
N GLY A 5 -26.18 -34.02 -30.85
CA GLY A 5 -25.29 -33.13 -30.11
C GLY A 5 -25.42 -33.11 -28.59
N SER A 6 -24.88 -34.13 -27.93
CA SER A 6 -24.19 -33.93 -26.64
C SER A 6 -22.93 -33.11 -26.87
N PHE A 7 -22.78 -32.00 -26.14
CA PHE A 7 -21.51 -31.58 -25.57
C PHE A 7 -21.80 -30.63 -24.40
N VAL A 8 -21.82 -31.18 -23.19
CA VAL A 8 -21.73 -30.38 -21.97
C VAL A 8 -20.25 -30.02 -21.88
N GLY A 9 -19.93 -28.78 -22.24
CA GLY A 9 -18.60 -28.21 -22.01
C GLY A 9 -18.40 -28.04 -20.52
N GLU A 10 -17.54 -28.89 -19.96
CA GLU A 10 -16.86 -28.71 -18.68
C GLU A 10 -16.35 -27.26 -18.62
N ARG A 11 -16.83 -26.49 -17.64
CA ARG A 11 -16.24 -25.17 -17.36
C ARG A 11 -14.96 -25.47 -16.61
N ASP A 12 -13.82 -25.14 -17.22
CA ASP A 12 -12.52 -25.11 -16.56
C ASP A 12 -12.58 -24.14 -15.37
N GLU A 13 -12.82 -24.69 -14.17
CA GLU A 13 -12.63 -24.06 -12.88
C GLU A 13 -11.13 -24.00 -12.55
N GLN A 14 -10.35 -23.18 -13.26
CA GLN A 14 -9.02 -22.76 -12.81
C GLN A 14 -8.49 -21.58 -13.62
N SER A 15 -9.19 -20.43 -13.55
CA SER A 15 -8.52 -19.14 -13.79
C SER A 15 -8.01 -18.66 -12.45
N ALA A 16 -6.88 -19.22 -11.99
CA ALA A 16 -6.12 -18.63 -10.91
C ALA A 16 -5.80 -17.20 -11.34
N VAL A 17 -6.37 -16.23 -10.62
CA VAL A 17 -5.96 -14.84 -10.73
C VAL A 17 -4.48 -14.84 -10.37
N GLU A 18 -3.59 -14.72 -11.36
CA GLU A 18 -2.19 -14.38 -11.10
C GLU A 18 -2.22 -13.12 -10.24
N SER A 19 -1.83 -13.25 -8.98
CA SER A 19 -1.87 -12.13 -8.04
C SER A 19 -0.90 -11.08 -8.56
N GLY A 20 -1.36 -9.82 -8.63
CA GLY A 20 -0.47 -8.70 -8.97
C GLY A 20 0.75 -8.60 -8.03
N ALA A 21 0.71 -9.25 -6.87
CA ALA A 21 1.83 -9.36 -5.94
C ALA A 21 3.11 -9.90 -6.61
N ASP A 22 2.98 -10.89 -7.50
CA ASP A 22 4.11 -11.51 -8.20
C ASP A 22 4.81 -10.52 -9.16
N GLN A 23 4.11 -9.45 -9.56
CA GLN A 23 4.67 -8.38 -10.37
C GLN A 23 5.37 -7.30 -9.53
N VAL A 24 5.01 -7.16 -8.24
CA VAL A 24 5.49 -6.09 -7.34
C VAL A 24 6.74 -6.52 -6.57
N GLU A 25 6.73 -7.71 -5.97
CA GLU A 25 7.85 -8.23 -5.19
C GLU A 25 9.21 -8.13 -5.92
N PRO A 26 9.35 -8.55 -7.20
CA PRO A 26 10.64 -8.45 -7.90
C PRO A 26 11.07 -7.00 -8.20
N ARG A 27 10.19 -6.01 -8.02
CA ARG A 27 10.48 -4.58 -8.26
C ARG A 27 10.95 -3.85 -7.01
N LEU A 28 10.61 -4.33 -5.82
CA LEU A 28 11.00 -3.69 -4.55
C LEU A 28 12.53 -3.61 -4.40
N GLN A 29 13.23 -4.70 -4.67
CA GLN A 29 14.69 -4.75 -4.55
C GLN A 29 15.38 -3.73 -5.48
N PRO A 30 15.10 -3.69 -6.81
CA PRO A 30 15.64 -2.65 -7.69
C PRO A 30 15.34 -1.21 -7.24
N VAL A 31 14.15 -0.95 -6.70
CA VAL A 31 13.74 0.39 -6.23
C VAL A 31 14.56 0.81 -5.00
N ILE A 32 14.77 -0.10 -4.05
CA ILE A 32 15.63 0.13 -2.87
C ILE A 32 17.08 0.41 -3.32
N GLU A 33 17.60 -0.36 -4.27
CA GLU A 33 18.95 -0.17 -4.81
C GLU A 33 19.12 1.15 -5.57
N ALA A 34 18.09 1.55 -6.31
CA ALA A 34 18.05 2.84 -6.98
C ALA A 34 18.09 3.99 -5.97
N MET A 35 17.26 3.95 -4.92
CA MET A 35 17.27 4.95 -3.85
C MET A 35 18.65 4.99 -3.15
N ALA A 36 19.20 3.84 -2.80
CA ALA A 36 20.54 3.76 -2.21
C ALA A 36 21.62 4.37 -3.14
N THR A 37 21.47 4.21 -4.45
CA THR A 37 22.36 4.83 -5.43
C THR A 37 22.17 6.34 -5.50
N LEU A 38 20.93 6.84 -5.48
CA LEU A 38 20.63 8.28 -5.45
C LEU A 38 21.22 8.93 -4.19
N ARG A 39 21.00 8.33 -3.01
CA ARG A 39 21.56 8.83 -1.74
C ARG A 39 23.08 8.92 -1.76
N ARG A 40 23.77 8.01 -2.46
CA ARG A 40 25.24 8.04 -2.60
C ARG A 40 25.77 8.94 -3.71
N ARG A 41 25.06 9.06 -4.84
CA ARG A 41 25.61 9.62 -6.10
C ARG A 41 24.92 10.88 -6.58
N CYS A 42 23.71 11.18 -6.12
CA CYS A 42 22.97 12.39 -6.49
C CYS A 42 23.22 13.48 -5.43
N PRO A 43 23.86 14.62 -5.79
CA PRO A 43 24.15 15.68 -4.85
C PRO A 43 22.92 16.31 -4.21
N TRP A 44 21.78 16.34 -4.92
CA TRP A 44 20.54 16.84 -4.35
C TRP A 44 19.99 15.87 -3.31
N SER A 45 19.89 14.59 -3.69
CA SER A 45 19.38 13.54 -2.82
C SER A 45 20.20 13.47 -1.55
N SER A 46 21.55 13.38 -1.63
CA SER A 46 22.43 13.23 -0.46
C SER A 46 22.38 14.38 0.56
N ARG A 47 21.85 15.56 0.18
CA ARG A 47 21.68 16.71 1.07
C ARG A 47 20.31 16.79 1.72
N GLN A 48 19.36 15.94 1.32
CA GLN A 48 18.03 15.93 1.93
C GLN A 48 18.05 15.26 3.31
N ASP A 49 17.21 15.78 4.19
CA ASP A 49 16.82 15.19 5.47
C ASP A 49 15.28 15.14 5.57
N HIS A 50 14.74 14.70 6.71
CA HIS A 50 13.29 14.60 6.88
C HIS A 50 12.60 15.96 6.73
N GLN A 51 13.18 17.01 7.29
CA GLN A 51 12.58 18.34 7.34
C GLN A 51 12.61 19.00 5.95
N SER A 52 13.69 18.85 5.20
CA SER A 52 13.81 19.41 3.85
C SER A 52 12.84 18.77 2.84
N LEU A 53 12.35 17.57 3.17
CA LEU A 53 11.40 16.80 2.36
C LEU A 53 9.92 17.10 2.66
N GLU A 54 9.59 17.69 3.82
CA GLU A 54 8.19 17.92 4.24
C GLU A 54 7.37 18.68 3.19
N LYS A 55 7.94 19.71 2.58
CA LYS A 55 7.25 20.49 1.54
C LYS A 55 6.93 19.65 0.30
N TYR A 56 7.82 18.74 -0.09
CA TYR A 56 7.63 17.90 -1.26
C TYR A 56 6.54 16.88 -0.96
N ALA A 57 6.54 16.28 0.24
CA ALA A 57 5.47 15.37 0.64
C ALA A 57 4.07 16.01 0.63
N LEU A 58 3.96 17.30 0.96
CA LEU A 58 2.71 18.06 0.80
C LEU A 58 2.37 18.29 -0.68
N GLU A 59 3.33 18.77 -1.47
CA GLU A 59 3.17 19.01 -2.91
C GLU A 59 2.71 17.72 -3.65
N GLU A 60 3.40 16.59 -3.49
CA GLU A 60 3.03 15.32 -4.15
C GLU A 60 1.64 14.82 -3.71
N THR A 61 1.23 15.13 -2.48
CA THR A 61 -0.10 14.74 -1.99
C THR A 61 -1.18 15.61 -2.64
N ASP A 62 -0.94 16.91 -2.80
CA ASP A 62 -1.84 17.82 -3.49
C ASP A 62 -1.94 17.45 -4.98
N GLU A 63 -0.82 17.13 -5.65
CA GLU A 63 -0.80 16.68 -7.04
C GLU A 63 -1.56 15.35 -7.23
N LEU A 64 -1.41 14.40 -6.30
CA LEU A 64 -2.22 13.18 -6.29
C LEU A 64 -3.72 13.47 -6.16
N ILE A 65 -4.12 14.44 -5.32
CA ILE A 65 -5.52 14.84 -5.18
C ILE A 65 -6.05 15.39 -6.50
N ASP A 66 -5.33 16.32 -7.13
CA ASP A 66 -5.72 16.91 -8.41
C ASP A 66 -5.86 15.83 -9.51
N ALA A 67 -4.90 14.91 -9.61
CA ALA A 67 -4.96 13.80 -10.57
C ALA A 67 -6.17 12.87 -10.35
N LEU A 68 -6.52 12.61 -9.09
CA LEU A 68 -7.70 11.82 -8.73
C LEU A 68 -9.00 12.54 -9.06
N GLU A 69 -9.08 13.85 -8.85
CA GLU A 69 -10.24 14.68 -9.21
C GLU A 69 -10.49 14.63 -10.72
N ASP A 70 -9.44 14.84 -11.52
CA ASP A 70 -9.52 14.79 -12.98
C ASP A 70 -9.93 13.39 -13.48
N PHE A 71 -9.31 12.33 -12.95
CA PHE A 71 -9.67 10.95 -13.31
C PHE A 71 -11.11 10.61 -12.94
N THR A 72 -11.58 11.06 -11.77
CA THR A 72 -12.96 10.84 -11.31
C THR A 72 -13.96 11.57 -12.20
N ALA A 73 -13.64 12.80 -12.61
CA ALA A 73 -14.49 13.58 -13.52
C ALA A 73 -14.52 12.96 -14.92
N LYS A 74 -13.42 12.38 -15.39
CA LYS A 74 -13.30 11.79 -16.72
C LYS A 74 -12.30 10.62 -16.74
N PRO A 75 -12.75 9.37 -16.57
CA PRO A 75 -11.84 8.23 -16.49
C PRO A 75 -11.30 7.84 -17.87
N THR A 76 -10.17 8.43 -18.27
CA THR A 76 -9.41 8.06 -19.47
C THR A 76 -8.14 7.29 -19.11
N ALA A 77 -7.56 6.59 -20.09
CA ALA A 77 -6.29 5.89 -19.90
C ALA A 77 -5.12 6.85 -19.57
N GLU A 78 -5.15 8.06 -20.13
CA GLU A 78 -4.16 9.11 -19.88
C GLU A 78 -4.26 9.63 -18.44
N LEU A 79 -5.46 9.95 -17.97
CA LEU A 79 -5.67 10.42 -16.60
C LEU A 79 -5.39 9.32 -15.57
N ARG A 80 -5.69 8.05 -15.90
CA ARG A 80 -5.26 6.91 -15.09
C ARG A 80 -3.73 6.84 -14.97
N ALA A 81 -3.00 7.13 -16.04
CA ALA A 81 -1.54 7.12 -16.01
C ALA A 81 -1.01 8.22 -15.09
N GLY A 82 -1.60 9.43 -15.14
CA GLY A 82 -1.29 10.52 -14.20
C GLY A 82 -1.50 10.09 -12.75
N VAL A 83 -2.65 9.51 -12.40
CA VAL A 83 -2.87 8.99 -11.04
C VAL A 83 -1.81 7.97 -10.60
N VAL A 84 -1.35 7.10 -11.51
CA VAL A 84 -0.29 6.12 -11.21
C VAL A 84 1.07 6.79 -11.00
N GLU A 85 1.37 7.86 -11.74
CA GLU A 85 2.58 8.68 -11.57
C GLU A 85 2.60 9.33 -10.19
N GLU A 86 1.53 10.04 -9.81
CA GLU A 86 1.45 10.70 -8.51
C GLU A 86 1.44 9.74 -7.31
N LEU A 87 0.80 8.56 -7.46
CA LEU A 87 0.92 7.49 -6.46
C LEU A 87 2.37 7.01 -6.31
N GLY A 88 3.13 7.02 -7.40
CA GLY A 88 4.56 6.74 -7.41
C GLY A 88 5.37 7.79 -6.66
N ASP A 89 5.05 9.08 -6.81
CA ASP A 89 5.75 10.18 -6.14
C ASP A 89 5.44 10.24 -4.63
N VAL A 90 4.20 9.96 -4.23
CA VAL A 90 3.88 9.75 -2.81
C VAL A 90 4.63 8.54 -2.24
N PHE A 91 4.72 7.44 -2.98
CA PHE A 91 5.52 6.29 -2.56
C PHE A 91 7.02 6.59 -2.51
N TYR A 92 7.52 7.43 -3.41
CA TYR A 92 8.91 7.90 -3.39
C TYR A 92 9.24 8.63 -2.09
N GLN A 93 8.34 9.45 -1.54
CA GLN A 93 8.52 10.07 -0.23
C GLN A 93 8.63 9.03 0.91
N VAL A 94 7.78 7.99 0.90
CA VAL A 94 7.85 6.88 1.88
C VAL A 94 9.21 6.16 1.80
N LEU A 95 9.65 5.85 0.59
CA LEU A 95 10.95 5.21 0.33
C LEU A 95 12.11 6.10 0.78
N PHE A 96 12.06 7.40 0.50
CA PHE A 96 13.12 8.35 0.84
C PHE A 96 13.26 8.51 2.35
N HIS A 97 12.15 8.71 3.06
CA HIS A 97 12.18 8.79 4.52
C HIS A 97 12.64 7.46 5.17
N SER A 98 12.24 6.32 4.60
CA SER A 98 12.75 5.01 5.05
C SER A 98 14.27 4.91 4.89
N ALA A 99 14.80 5.38 3.75
CA ALA A 99 16.23 5.40 3.49
C ALA A 99 17.01 6.31 4.47
N LEU A 100 16.45 7.45 4.87
CA LEU A 100 17.03 8.33 5.88
C LEU A 100 17.06 7.70 7.28
N LEU A 101 16.01 6.96 7.64
CA LEU A 101 15.97 6.19 8.89
C LEU A 101 17.04 5.10 8.90
N ASP A 102 17.22 4.38 7.79
CA ASP A 102 18.27 3.37 7.65
C ASP A 102 19.66 3.99 7.81
N GLU A 103 19.93 5.13 7.16
CA GLU A 103 21.20 5.84 7.28
C GLU A 103 21.50 6.31 8.72
N SER A 104 20.52 6.91 9.39
CA SER A 104 20.70 7.44 10.75
C SER A 104 20.88 6.35 11.81
N SER A 105 20.32 5.17 11.58
CA SER A 105 20.42 4.01 12.47
C SER A 105 21.55 3.04 12.09
N GLY A 106 22.21 3.24 10.95
CA GLY A 106 23.29 2.38 10.46
C GLY A 106 22.82 1.05 9.87
N HIS A 107 21.54 0.93 9.53
CA HIS A 107 20.97 -0.25 8.88
C HIS A 107 21.22 -0.23 7.36
N ALA A 108 21.06 -1.40 6.74
CA ALA A 108 21.04 -1.49 5.28
C ALA A 108 19.76 -0.86 4.72
N TYR A 109 19.87 -0.21 3.55
CA TYR A 109 18.69 0.32 2.85
C TYR A 109 17.64 -0.77 2.64
N GLY A 110 16.39 -0.43 2.95
CA GLY A 110 15.24 -1.31 2.84
C GLY A 110 14.79 -1.89 4.19
N HIS A 111 15.60 -1.78 5.25
CA HIS A 111 15.21 -2.24 6.58
C HIS A 111 13.97 -1.49 7.09
N SER A 112 14.00 -0.16 7.08
CA SER A 112 12.88 0.66 7.54
C SER A 112 11.67 0.54 6.61
N LEU A 113 11.87 0.38 5.30
CA LEU A 113 10.76 0.13 4.36
C LEU A 113 10.08 -1.22 4.66
N GLY A 114 10.86 -2.25 4.98
CA GLY A 114 10.32 -3.54 5.42
C GLY A 114 9.45 -3.40 6.66
N ALA A 115 9.92 -2.65 7.67
CA ALA A 115 9.13 -2.38 8.88
C ALA A 115 7.84 -1.57 8.58
N VAL A 116 7.88 -0.63 7.61
CA VAL A 116 6.68 0.10 7.15
C VAL A 116 5.67 -0.86 6.53
N ILE A 117 6.12 -1.77 5.66
CA ILE A 117 5.25 -2.76 4.99
C ILE A 117 4.64 -3.72 6.02
N GLU A 118 5.45 -4.30 6.91
CA GLU A 118 5.00 -5.19 7.98
C GLU A 118 3.97 -4.51 8.89
N GLY A 119 4.26 -3.26 9.30
CA GLY A 119 3.35 -2.48 10.13
C GLY A 119 2.04 -2.13 9.42
N LEU A 120 2.07 -1.92 8.09
CA LEU A 120 0.87 -1.69 7.28
C LEU A 120 0.05 -2.97 7.14
N GLU A 121 0.67 -4.10 6.81
CA GLU A 121 0.02 -5.41 6.70
C GLU A 121 -0.71 -5.78 7.99
N ALA A 122 0.01 -5.77 9.12
CA ALA A 122 -0.55 -6.06 10.43
C ALA A 122 -1.73 -5.11 10.77
N LYS A 123 -1.64 -3.83 10.38
CA LYS A 123 -2.70 -2.85 10.57
C LYS A 123 -3.92 -3.12 9.70
N LEU A 124 -3.73 -3.52 8.44
CA LEU A 124 -4.81 -3.85 7.52
C LEU A 124 -5.60 -5.07 8.02
N ILE A 125 -4.91 -6.14 8.42
CA ILE A 125 -5.54 -7.34 8.99
C ILE A 125 -6.27 -7.00 10.28
N ARG A 126 -5.59 -6.35 11.23
CA ARG A 126 -6.13 -6.06 12.56
C ARG A 126 -7.33 -5.11 12.52
N ARG A 127 -7.41 -4.18 11.56
CA ARG A 127 -8.52 -3.21 11.43
C ARG A 127 -9.70 -3.72 10.62
N HIS A 128 -9.57 -4.85 9.94
CA HIS A 128 -10.63 -5.43 9.10
C HIS A 128 -10.77 -6.93 9.35
N PRO A 129 -10.90 -7.38 10.61
CA PRO A 129 -10.88 -8.82 10.92
C PRO A 129 -11.97 -9.58 10.15
N LEU A 130 -13.15 -8.99 9.97
CA LEU A 130 -14.26 -9.58 9.20
C LEU A 130 -13.90 -9.85 7.72
N ALA A 131 -12.96 -9.11 7.15
CA ALA A 131 -12.49 -9.33 5.77
C ALA A 131 -11.45 -10.47 5.67
N PHE A 132 -10.89 -10.91 6.81
CA PHE A 132 -9.85 -11.94 6.90
C PHE A 132 -10.27 -13.16 7.74
N THR A 133 -11.57 -13.28 8.09
CA THR A 133 -12.09 -14.44 8.82
C THR A 133 -12.57 -15.49 7.81
N ASP A 134 -12.08 -16.72 7.92
CA ASP A 134 -12.29 -17.83 6.96
C ASP A 134 -13.70 -18.46 7.02
N ASP A 135 -14.58 -17.95 7.90
CA ASP A 135 -15.79 -18.67 8.35
C ASP A 135 -17.10 -18.31 7.60
N SER A 136 -17.08 -17.41 6.61
CA SER A 136 -18.28 -17.05 5.85
C SER A 136 -17.98 -17.05 4.36
N GLY A 137 -18.10 -18.22 3.72
CA GLY A 137 -17.78 -18.38 2.30
C GLY A 137 -18.36 -17.25 1.45
N ASP A 138 -17.49 -16.54 0.72
CA ASP A 138 -17.73 -15.41 -0.20
C ASP A 138 -18.77 -14.32 0.17
N GLU A 139 -19.46 -14.39 1.30
CA GLU A 139 -20.45 -13.40 1.73
C GLU A 139 -19.74 -12.25 2.44
N MET A 140 -19.88 -11.05 1.87
CA MET A 140 -19.43 -9.82 2.52
C MET A 140 -20.18 -9.60 3.84
N ALA A 141 -19.44 -9.30 4.91
CA ALA A 141 -20.02 -8.86 6.17
C ALA A 141 -20.92 -7.63 5.98
N SER A 142 -21.99 -7.54 6.76
CA SER A 142 -22.90 -6.39 6.71
C SER A 142 -22.19 -5.10 7.16
N LEU A 143 -22.64 -3.94 6.66
CA LEU A 143 -22.11 -2.63 7.07
C LEU A 143 -22.22 -2.43 8.59
N GLU A 144 -23.31 -2.89 9.21
CA GLU A 144 -23.54 -2.79 10.66
C GLU A 144 -22.51 -3.61 11.46
N ASP A 145 -22.11 -4.77 10.94
CA ASP A 145 -21.08 -5.61 11.57
C ASP A 145 -19.69 -4.98 11.45
N VAL A 146 -19.38 -4.41 10.29
CA VAL A 146 -18.12 -3.70 10.03
C VAL A 146 -17.99 -2.47 10.92
N GLU A 147 -19.03 -1.64 11.04
CA GLU A 147 -19.01 -0.43 11.88
C GLU A 147 -18.83 -0.77 13.36
N ARG A 148 -19.58 -1.76 13.85
CA ARG A 148 -19.49 -2.21 15.26
C ARG A 148 -18.08 -2.67 15.59
N GLU A 149 -17.48 -3.47 14.72
CA GLU A 149 -16.14 -4.02 14.92
C GLU A 149 -15.05 -2.94 14.80
N TYR A 150 -15.19 -2.00 13.85
CA TYR A 150 -14.31 -0.84 13.73
C TYR A 150 -14.28 0.00 15.01
N HIS A 151 -15.45 0.30 15.59
CA HIS A 151 -15.55 1.05 16.83
C HIS A 151 -14.89 0.32 18.01
N ARG A 152 -15.04 -1.01 18.10
CA ARG A 152 -14.37 -1.85 19.11
C ARG A 152 -12.84 -1.73 19.01
N ILE A 153 -12.28 -1.94 17.81
CA ILE A 153 -10.84 -1.88 17.56
C ILE A 153 -10.28 -0.48 17.83
N LYS A 154 -11.00 0.58 17.43
CA LYS A 154 -10.60 1.97 17.71
C LYS A 154 -10.54 2.28 19.20
N ALA A 155 -11.45 1.73 20.01
CA ALA A 155 -11.43 1.91 21.46
C ALA A 155 -10.22 1.23 22.11
N GLU A 156 -9.84 0.05 21.61
CA GLU A 156 -8.67 -0.72 22.08
C GLU A 156 -7.35 -0.02 21.72
N GLU A 157 -7.19 0.45 20.47
CA GLU A 157 -6.00 1.20 20.04
C GLU A 157 -5.75 2.45 20.90
N LYS A 158 -6.82 3.19 21.23
CA LYS A 158 -6.75 4.41 22.03
C LYS A 158 -6.34 4.14 23.49
N THR A 159 -6.57 2.92 23.97
CA THR A 159 -6.23 2.48 25.32
C THR A 159 -4.77 2.03 25.40
N THR A 160 -4.29 1.29 24.40
CA THR A 160 -2.87 0.86 24.31
C THR A 160 -1.93 2.05 24.19
N LEU A 161 -2.22 3.00 23.29
CA LEU A 161 -1.38 4.20 23.11
C LEU A 161 -1.33 5.11 24.35
N ARG A 162 -2.36 5.08 25.20
CA ARG A 162 -2.39 5.83 26.48
C ARG A 162 -1.68 5.10 27.62
N GLY A 163 -1.44 3.79 27.50
CA GLY A 163 -0.72 2.99 28.48
C GLY A 163 0.80 3.12 28.34
N GLU A 164 1.30 3.20 27.10
CA GLU A 164 2.73 3.33 26.78
C GLU A 164 3.30 4.70 27.18
N ASP A 165 2.49 5.76 27.14
CA ASP A 165 2.84 7.14 27.52
C ASP A 165 2.97 7.37 29.05
N ARG A 166 2.74 6.32 29.87
CA ARG A 166 2.80 6.41 31.35
C ARG A 166 3.95 5.60 31.96
N THR A 167 4.75 4.93 31.14
CA THR A 167 5.87 4.07 31.58
C THR A 167 7.23 4.47 31.01
N GLY A 168 7.35 5.69 30.47
CA GLY A 168 8.62 6.28 30.00
C GLY A 168 9.18 7.33 30.95
#